data_AF-A0AAV5I4R6-F1
#
_entry.id   AF-A0AAV5I4R6-F1
#
_cell.length_a   1.000
_cell.length_b   1.000
_cell.length_c   1.000
_cell.angle_alpha   90.00
_cell.angle_beta   90.00
_cell.angle_gamma   90.00
#
_symmetry.space_group_name_H-M   'P 1'
#
loop_
_entity.id
_entity.type
_entity.pdbx_description
1 polymer ?
#
loop_
_entity_poly.entity_id
_entity_poly.type
_entity_poly.pdbx_seq_one_letter_code
_entity_poly.pdbx_strand_id
1 'polypeptide(L)'
;MSEREKEDQSEVEDHGLSSSFFPFIVAEQEVCFEICTLEGAIEVAEAAVDIQEKPENLETKSQALDFLHEMGWLLHRSQLKFRLGHLDPNSCLFPFRRFKWLMEFSMDHDWCNVVKKLLGILFDGTVHLGDHTSIELALLDLGLLHRAVRRKCRPMVELLLRYVPCNVSEQKKQVEGGYNKFIFKPDIIGPAGLTPLHVAASIAGSENVLEALIDDPGSVGIGAWKSARDSTGLTPQDYASLQGHYSYLHIVQGKINKKSEHEHVVLDIPGTLLEYNLKLKLSDNPKSAIVASLQTEKIEMKGMQQCCKACKQKLAYGNHRTTLVYRPAMLSMVAIAAVCVCVALLFKSQPEVFHVFQPFRWETLKFGSI
;
A
#
# COMPACT_ATOMS: atom_id res chain seq x y z
N MET A 1 44.78 -8.49 37.18
CA MET A 1 45.32 -7.66 36.07
C MET A 1 44.89 -8.37 34.79
N SER A 2 43.72 -8.00 34.24
CA SER A 2 43.56 -7.00 33.16
C SER A 2 44.31 -7.52 31.92
N GLU A 3 43.63 -8.01 30.89
CA GLU A 3 43.03 -7.14 29.87
C GLU A 3 41.67 -7.65 29.38
N ARG A 4 40.73 -6.70 29.25
CA ARG A 4 39.44 -6.83 28.56
C ARG A 4 39.51 -5.80 27.44
N GLU A 5 39.83 -6.21 26.22
CA GLU A 5 39.68 -5.35 25.05
C GLU A 5 38.21 -5.35 24.64
N LYS A 6 37.56 -4.21 24.90
CA LYS A 6 36.30 -3.82 24.28
C LYS A 6 36.66 -3.18 22.93
N GLU A 7 36.32 -3.81 21.83
CA GLU A 7 36.14 -3.11 20.57
C GLU A 7 34.79 -2.37 20.65
N ASP A 8 34.87 -1.07 20.90
CA ASP A 8 33.80 -0.12 20.58
C ASP A 8 33.69 -0.03 19.05
N GLN A 9 32.74 -0.76 18.47
CA GLN A 9 32.17 -0.37 17.17
C GLN A 9 31.10 0.68 17.45
N SER A 10 31.52 1.95 17.46
CA SER A 10 30.58 3.08 17.40
C SER A 10 30.05 3.17 15.97
N GLU A 11 28.97 2.44 15.69
CA GLU A 11 28.09 2.76 14.57
C GLU A 11 27.39 4.06 14.97
N VAL A 12 27.81 5.19 14.38
CA VAL A 12 27.15 6.47 14.58
C VAL A 12 25.81 6.37 13.86
N GLU A 13 24.78 5.94 14.59
CA GLU A 13 23.40 6.20 14.24
C GLU A 13 23.25 7.72 14.15
N ASP A 14 23.16 8.23 12.92
CA ASP A 14 22.97 9.65 12.65
C ASP A 14 21.54 10.01 13.04
N HIS A 15 21.34 10.19 14.35
CA HIS A 15 20.11 10.69 14.93
C HIS A 15 19.95 12.16 14.56
N GLY A 16 18.97 12.44 13.71
CA GLY A 16 18.20 13.69 13.80
C GLY A 16 18.92 14.98 13.41
N LEU A 17 19.87 14.94 12.46
CA LEU A 17 20.28 16.18 11.82
C LEU A 17 19.19 16.64 10.86
N SER A 18 18.56 17.75 11.25
CA SER A 18 17.76 18.68 10.43
C SER A 18 18.52 19.04 9.16
N SER A 19 18.55 18.11 8.23
CA SER A 19 19.09 18.30 6.90
C SER A 19 17.89 18.76 6.06
N SER A 20 17.98 19.95 5.51
CA SER A 20 17.03 20.53 4.57
C SER A 20 16.96 19.78 3.22
N PHE A 21 17.39 18.52 3.20
CA PHE A 21 17.35 17.63 2.07
C PHE A 21 16.10 16.75 2.17
N PHE A 22 15.08 17.13 1.41
CA PHE A 22 13.93 16.27 1.22
C PHE A 22 14.39 15.01 0.45
N PRO A 23 14.17 13.80 0.99
CA PRO A 23 14.52 12.57 0.30
C PRO A 23 13.72 12.49 -1.00
N PHE A 24 14.42 12.40 -2.13
CA PHE A 24 13.76 12.21 -3.42
C PHE A 24 13.35 10.74 -3.55
N ILE A 25 12.06 10.46 -3.41
CA ILE A 25 11.50 9.11 -3.50
C ILE A 25 11.18 8.80 -4.97
N VAL A 26 11.80 7.74 -5.49
CA VAL A 26 11.48 7.18 -6.81
C VAL A 26 10.76 5.85 -6.62
N ALA A 27 9.45 5.85 -6.88
CA ALA A 27 8.59 4.67 -6.79
C ALA A 27 7.57 4.65 -7.94
N GLU A 28 6.70 3.64 -7.95
CA GLU A 28 5.56 3.56 -8.85
C GLU A 28 4.64 4.77 -8.68
N GLN A 29 4.03 5.22 -9.78
CA GLN A 29 3.18 6.43 -9.80
C GLN A 29 2.08 6.41 -8.73
N GLU A 30 1.42 5.28 -8.54
CA GLU A 30 0.34 5.12 -7.55
C GLU A 30 0.85 5.24 -6.11
N VAL A 31 2.07 4.76 -5.83
CA VAL A 31 2.72 4.88 -4.52
C VAL A 31 3.08 6.35 -4.26
N CYS A 32 3.68 7.02 -5.25
CA CYS A 32 3.99 8.44 -5.14
C CYS A 32 2.73 9.29 -4.94
N PHE A 33 1.62 8.97 -5.62
CA PHE A 33 0.36 9.71 -5.50
C PHE A 33 -0.18 9.68 -4.07
N GLU A 34 -0.15 8.52 -3.41
CA GLU A 34 -0.56 8.38 -2.01
C GLU A 34 0.39 9.15 -1.07
N ILE A 35 1.70 9.04 -1.24
CA ILE A 35 2.69 9.73 -0.42
C ILE A 35 2.60 11.26 -0.57
N CYS A 36 2.32 11.77 -1.78
CA CYS A 36 2.13 13.20 -2.03
C CYS A 36 0.96 13.81 -1.24
N THR A 37 0.06 13.00 -0.67
CA THR A 37 -0.97 13.53 0.25
C THR A 37 -0.37 14.17 1.52
N LEU A 38 0.88 13.84 1.86
CA LEU A 38 1.63 14.49 2.95
C LEU A 38 2.04 15.93 2.64
N GLU A 39 2.12 16.33 1.37
CA GLU A 39 2.52 17.69 0.98
C GLU A 39 1.62 18.74 1.64
N GLY A 40 0.31 18.48 1.69
CA GLY A 40 -0.64 19.35 2.37
C GLY A 40 -0.39 19.51 3.87
N ALA A 41 0.05 18.45 4.56
CA ALA A 41 0.39 18.53 5.99
C ALA A 41 1.66 19.37 6.22
N ILE A 42 2.62 19.27 5.30
CA ILE A 42 3.89 20.01 5.36
C ILE A 42 3.67 21.50 5.04
N GLU A 43 2.91 21.82 3.98
CA GLU A 43 2.62 23.19 3.54
C GLU A 43 1.77 23.97 4.57
N VAL A 44 0.77 23.32 5.17
CA VAL A 44 -0.08 23.94 6.19
C VAL A 44 0.72 24.32 7.43
N ALA A 45 1.68 23.49 7.83
CA ALA A 45 2.57 23.79 8.94
C ALA A 45 3.55 24.93 8.61
N GLU A 46 3.97 25.09 7.36
CA GLU A 46 4.84 26.19 6.92
C GLU A 46 4.12 27.54 6.84
N ALA A 47 2.85 27.56 6.46
CA ALA A 47 2.05 28.79 6.43
C ALA A 47 1.66 29.30 7.84
N ALA A 48 1.74 28.44 8.87
CA ALA A 48 1.37 28.77 10.24
C ALA A 48 2.50 29.43 11.06
N VAL A 49 3.71 29.51 10.51
CA VAL A 49 4.91 30.06 11.18
C VAL A 49 4.73 31.55 11.56
N ASP A 50 3.81 32.26 10.91
CA ASP A 50 3.59 33.70 11.16
C ASP A 50 2.55 34.02 12.26
N ILE A 51 1.69 33.08 12.67
CA ILE A 51 0.63 33.36 13.66
C ILE A 51 0.39 32.13 14.55
N GLN A 52 1.20 32.00 15.60
CA GLN A 52 0.99 31.11 16.74
C GLN A 52 0.91 29.61 16.38
N GLU A 53 2.07 29.00 16.17
CA GLU A 53 2.24 27.56 15.92
C GLU A 53 1.47 26.71 16.94
N LYS A 54 0.45 25.98 16.47
CA LYS A 54 -0.17 24.93 17.28
C LYS A 54 0.79 23.74 17.33
N PRO A 55 1.08 23.18 18.53
CA PRO A 55 2.01 22.07 18.68
C PRO A 55 1.63 20.84 17.83
N GLU A 56 0.33 20.61 17.62
CA GLU A 56 -0.20 19.52 16.80
C GLU A 56 0.23 19.60 15.32
N ASN A 57 0.34 20.80 14.76
CA ASN A 57 0.74 21.00 13.35
C ASN A 57 2.24 20.74 13.15
N LEU A 58 3.07 21.05 14.15
CA LEU A 58 4.50 20.75 14.11
C LEU A 58 4.76 19.24 14.22
N GLU A 59 4.01 18.55 15.08
CA GLU A 59 4.14 17.11 15.26
C GLU A 59 3.75 16.35 13.98
N THR A 60 2.62 16.70 13.36
CA THR A 60 2.20 16.10 12.09
C THR A 60 3.21 16.35 10.95
N LYS A 61 3.80 17.54 10.89
CA LYS A 61 4.91 17.83 9.97
C LYS A 61 6.12 16.94 10.26
N SER A 62 6.53 16.82 11.52
CA SER A 62 7.65 15.96 11.91
C SER A 62 7.42 14.52 11.49
N GLN A 63 6.26 13.96 11.83
CA GLN A 63 5.90 12.59 11.47
C GLN A 63 5.88 12.36 9.95
N ALA A 64 5.40 13.33 9.18
CA ALA A 64 5.43 13.26 7.72
C ALA A 64 6.87 13.24 7.17
N LEU A 65 7.76 14.08 7.71
CA LEU A 65 9.16 14.10 7.31
C LEU A 65 9.89 12.81 7.71
N ASP A 66 9.67 12.33 8.92
CA ASP A 66 10.21 11.05 9.40
C ASP A 66 9.74 9.91 8.50
N PHE A 67 8.47 9.93 8.07
CA PHE A 67 7.95 8.93 7.14
C PHE A 67 8.67 8.95 5.80
N LEU A 68 8.87 10.14 5.23
CA LEU A 68 9.58 10.30 3.96
C LEU A 68 11.04 9.83 4.05
N HIS A 69 11.73 10.13 5.16
CA HIS A 69 13.10 9.67 5.39
C HIS A 69 13.17 8.14 5.48
N GLU A 70 12.33 7.54 6.31
CA GLU A 70 12.25 6.10 6.50
C GLU A 70 11.88 5.36 5.21
N MET A 71 10.87 5.87 4.48
CA MET A 71 10.41 5.28 3.24
C MET A 71 11.46 5.40 2.13
N GLY A 72 12.13 6.56 2.04
CA GLY A 72 13.24 6.78 1.11
C GLY A 72 14.39 5.81 1.37
N TRP A 73 14.78 5.62 2.63
CA TRP A 73 15.82 4.67 3.03
C TRP A 73 15.44 3.23 2.68
N LEU A 74 14.22 2.81 2.99
CA LEU A 74 13.72 1.47 2.68
C LEU A 74 13.71 1.18 1.17
N LEU A 75 13.22 2.12 0.38
CA LEU A 75 13.14 1.98 -1.07
C LEU A 75 14.54 1.93 -1.70
N HIS A 76 15.44 2.80 -1.27
CA HIS A 76 16.83 2.78 -1.72
C HIS A 76 17.47 1.40 -1.48
N ARG A 77 17.30 0.85 -0.28
CA ARG A 77 17.81 -0.48 0.07
C ARG A 77 17.19 -1.60 -0.76
N SER A 78 15.87 -1.55 -1.00
CA SER A 78 15.21 -2.55 -1.84
C SER A 78 15.72 -2.53 -3.30
N GLN A 79 15.98 -1.34 -3.83
CA GLN A 79 16.51 -1.17 -5.18
C GLN A 79 17.96 -1.64 -5.30
N LEU A 80 18.80 -1.37 -4.29
CA LEU A 80 20.16 -1.87 -4.24
C LEU A 80 20.18 -3.40 -4.21
N LYS A 81 19.38 -4.01 -3.33
CA LYS A 81 19.25 -5.48 -3.27
C LYS A 81 18.84 -6.07 -4.61
N PHE A 82 17.86 -5.47 -5.29
CA PHE A 82 17.44 -5.91 -6.61
C PHE A 82 18.54 -5.81 -7.68
N ARG A 83 19.37 -4.76 -7.63
CA ARG A 83 20.44 -4.52 -8.63
C ARG A 83 21.73 -5.29 -8.35
N LEU A 84 22.13 -5.41 -7.09
CA LEU A 84 23.42 -5.95 -6.67
C LEU A 84 23.31 -7.41 -6.19
N GLY A 85 22.12 -7.89 -5.82
CA GLY A 85 21.92 -9.25 -5.35
C GLY A 85 22.83 -9.59 -4.16
N HIS A 86 23.69 -10.59 -4.34
CA HIS A 86 24.67 -11.03 -3.32
C HIS A 86 25.94 -10.18 -3.25
N LEU A 87 26.13 -9.22 -4.17
CA LEU A 87 27.28 -8.32 -4.21
C LEU A 87 27.04 -7.01 -3.45
N ASP A 88 25.90 -6.88 -2.76
CA ASP A 88 25.58 -5.68 -1.99
C ASP A 88 26.51 -5.57 -0.77
N PRO A 89 27.35 -4.52 -0.68
CA PRO A 89 28.21 -4.29 0.50
C PRO A 89 27.40 -3.96 1.76
N ASN A 90 26.11 -3.61 1.64
CA ASN A 90 25.20 -3.39 2.77
C ASN A 90 24.49 -4.69 3.18
N SER A 91 25.21 -5.55 3.90
CA SER A 91 24.69 -6.84 4.40
C SER A 91 23.56 -6.72 5.44
N CYS A 92 23.36 -5.55 6.05
CA CYS A 92 22.33 -5.40 7.07
C CYS A 92 20.92 -5.46 6.45
N LEU A 93 19.93 -5.94 7.20
CA LEU A 93 18.53 -5.89 6.78
C LEU A 93 17.86 -4.65 7.37
N PHE A 94 16.80 -4.16 6.74
CA PHE A 94 16.07 -3.01 7.28
C PHE A 94 15.40 -3.38 8.62
N PRO A 95 15.59 -2.64 9.72
CA PRO A 95 15.09 -3.03 11.03
C PRO A 95 13.55 -3.19 11.09
N PHE A 96 13.07 -4.30 11.66
CA PHE A 96 11.63 -4.59 11.75
C PHE A 96 10.84 -3.49 12.46
N ARG A 97 11.39 -2.92 13.55
CA ARG A 97 10.73 -1.87 14.33
C ARG A 97 10.40 -0.62 13.49
N ARG A 98 11.35 -0.18 12.65
CA ARG A 98 11.16 0.95 11.72
C ARG A 98 10.16 0.58 10.63
N PHE A 99 10.19 -0.66 10.17
CA PHE A 99 9.27 -1.15 9.13
C PHE A 99 7.83 -1.24 9.65
N LYS A 100 7.66 -1.73 10.88
CA LYS A 100 6.38 -1.76 11.59
C LYS A 100 5.79 -0.35 11.66
N TRP A 101 6.59 0.64 12.06
CA TRP A 101 6.14 2.02 12.10
C TRP A 101 5.71 2.55 10.71
N LEU A 102 6.49 2.31 9.65
CA LEU A 102 6.11 2.67 8.27
C LEU A 102 4.79 2.03 7.83
N MET A 103 4.62 0.75 8.12
CA MET A 103 3.42 -0.01 7.80
C MET A 103 2.20 0.53 8.55
N GLU A 104 2.34 0.76 9.86
CA GLU A 104 1.27 1.31 10.69
C GLU A 104 0.88 2.72 10.27
N PHE A 105 1.85 3.59 10.00
CA PHE A 105 1.62 4.93 9.47
C PHE A 105 0.84 4.86 8.15
N SER A 106 1.28 4.03 7.21
CA SER A 106 0.58 3.86 5.92
C SER A 106 -0.86 3.34 6.07
N MET A 107 -1.08 2.44 7.03
CA MET A 107 -2.41 1.91 7.35
C MET A 107 -3.31 2.97 7.98
N ASP A 108 -2.77 3.85 8.81
CA ASP A 108 -3.51 4.93 9.46
C ASP A 108 -3.90 6.05 8.47
N HIS A 109 -3.21 6.11 7.32
CA HIS A 109 -3.56 6.97 6.18
C HIS A 109 -4.38 6.27 5.09
N ASP A 110 -4.76 4.99 5.28
CA ASP A 110 -5.51 4.17 4.31
C ASP A 110 -4.82 4.05 2.92
N TRP A 111 -3.50 4.15 2.86
CA TRP A 111 -2.70 4.10 1.63
C TRP A 111 -2.51 2.67 1.11
N CYS A 112 -3.43 2.25 0.24
CA CYS A 112 -3.50 0.89 -0.28
C CYS A 112 -2.27 0.51 -1.11
N ASN A 113 -1.79 1.40 -1.97
CA ASN A 113 -0.65 1.13 -2.86
C ASN A 113 0.67 1.11 -2.08
N VAL A 114 0.85 2.01 -1.10
CA VAL A 114 2.00 2.01 -0.20
C VAL A 114 2.03 0.72 0.62
N VAL A 115 0.91 0.32 1.25
CA VAL A 115 0.83 -0.94 2.02
C VAL A 115 1.16 -2.14 1.13
N LYS A 116 0.62 -2.20 -0.09
CA LYS A 116 0.94 -3.27 -1.05
C LYS A 116 2.43 -3.31 -1.40
N LYS A 117 3.06 -2.15 -1.59
CA LYS A 117 4.49 -2.02 -1.85
C LYS A 117 5.32 -2.51 -0.67
N LEU A 118 4.97 -2.09 0.54
CA LEU A 118 5.63 -2.51 1.79
C LEU A 118 5.52 -4.02 2.01
N LEU A 119 4.35 -4.61 1.76
CA LEU A 119 4.19 -6.07 1.80
C LEU A 119 5.11 -6.76 0.79
N GLY A 120 5.22 -6.24 -0.43
CA GLY A 120 6.18 -6.75 -1.42
C GLY A 120 7.61 -6.76 -0.88
N ILE A 121 8.05 -5.63 -0.33
CA ILE A 121 9.41 -5.47 0.24
C ILE A 121 9.67 -6.43 1.41
N LEU A 122 8.65 -6.69 2.24
CA LEU A 122 8.71 -7.68 3.33
C LEU A 122 8.93 -9.10 2.78
N PHE A 123 8.15 -9.51 1.79
CA PHE A 123 8.28 -10.83 1.16
C PHE A 123 9.51 -10.99 0.27
N ASP A 124 10.09 -9.88 -0.21
CA ASP A 124 11.40 -9.86 -0.89
C ASP A 124 12.56 -10.09 0.09
N GLY A 125 12.30 -10.13 1.41
CA GLY A 125 13.31 -10.35 2.44
C GLY A 125 14.28 -9.19 2.59
N THR A 126 13.87 -7.96 2.28
CA THR A 126 14.68 -6.74 2.49
C THR A 126 14.67 -6.30 3.96
N VAL A 127 13.66 -6.75 4.70
CA VAL A 127 13.39 -6.37 6.09
C VAL A 127 13.84 -7.49 7.03
N HIS A 128 14.49 -7.12 8.12
CA HIS A 128 14.84 -8.03 9.21
C HIS A 128 13.56 -8.48 9.90
N LEU A 129 13.42 -9.75 10.27
CA LEU A 129 12.22 -10.22 10.97
C LEU A 129 12.22 -9.90 12.47
N GLY A 130 13.26 -9.24 12.97
CA GLY A 130 13.39 -8.92 14.39
C GLY A 130 13.50 -10.20 15.20
N ASP A 131 12.67 -10.30 16.24
CA ASP A 131 12.56 -11.48 17.09
C ASP A 131 11.63 -12.56 16.50
N HIS A 132 11.00 -12.30 15.36
CA HIS A 132 10.06 -13.24 14.75
C HIS A 132 10.79 -14.35 13.99
N THR A 133 10.44 -15.60 14.29
CA THR A 133 11.02 -16.78 13.62
C THR A 133 10.49 -16.99 12.20
N SER A 134 9.39 -16.35 11.82
CA SER A 134 8.82 -16.42 10.46
C SER A 134 8.10 -15.13 10.06
N ILE A 135 7.88 -14.97 8.74
CA ILE A 135 7.10 -13.85 8.19
C ILE A 135 5.65 -13.93 8.67
N GLU A 136 5.07 -15.12 8.87
CA GLU A 136 3.69 -15.22 9.37
C GLU A 136 3.55 -14.63 10.77
N LEU A 137 4.51 -14.88 11.67
CA LEU A 137 4.51 -14.29 13.01
C LEU A 137 4.70 -12.77 12.98
N ALA A 138 5.54 -12.27 12.08
CA ALA A 138 5.71 -10.83 11.87
C ALA A 138 4.40 -10.18 11.37
N LEU A 139 3.67 -10.84 10.46
CA LEU A 139 2.37 -10.36 9.98
C LEU A 139 1.27 -10.40 11.05
N LEU A 140 1.30 -11.40 11.93
CA LEU A 140 0.41 -11.46 13.08
C LEU A 140 0.67 -10.31 14.07
N ASP A 141 1.93 -9.97 14.32
CA ASP A 141 2.30 -8.80 15.14
C ASP A 141 1.85 -7.47 14.52
N LEU A 142 1.87 -7.36 13.19
CA LEU A 142 1.35 -6.18 12.48
C LEU A 142 -0.18 -6.07 12.53
N GLY A 143 -0.90 -7.20 12.63
CA GLY A 143 -2.36 -7.22 12.77
C GLY A 143 -3.11 -6.47 11.66
N LEU A 144 -2.58 -6.50 10.43
CA LEU A 144 -3.00 -5.60 9.34
C LEU A 144 -4.50 -5.68 9.03
N LEU A 145 -5.04 -6.90 8.92
CA LEU A 145 -6.45 -7.08 8.59
C LEU A 145 -7.37 -6.58 9.72
N HIS A 146 -7.03 -6.84 10.99
CA HIS A 146 -7.74 -6.29 12.14
C HIS A 146 -7.69 -4.75 12.17
N ARG A 147 -6.53 -4.16 11.89
CA ARG A 147 -6.36 -2.69 11.82
C ARG A 147 -7.21 -2.09 10.70
N ALA A 148 -7.19 -2.67 9.50
CA ALA A 148 -8.02 -2.23 8.37
C ALA A 148 -9.52 -2.28 8.69
N VAL A 149 -9.97 -3.33 9.37
CA VAL A 149 -11.37 -3.47 9.81
C VAL A 149 -11.73 -2.42 10.85
N ARG A 150 -10.89 -2.20 11.85
CA ARG A 150 -11.10 -1.16 12.88
C ARG A 150 -11.18 0.25 12.28
N ARG A 151 -10.38 0.50 11.24
CA ARG A 151 -10.40 1.72 10.43
C ARG A 151 -11.64 1.86 9.54
N LYS A 152 -12.42 0.79 9.35
CA LYS A 152 -13.55 0.70 8.41
C LYS A 152 -13.13 0.96 6.95
N CYS A 153 -11.86 0.66 6.61
CA CYS A 153 -11.31 0.91 5.29
C CYS A 153 -11.55 -0.30 4.36
N ARG A 154 -12.69 -0.30 3.67
CA ARG A 154 -13.07 -1.38 2.73
C ARG A 154 -12.01 -1.65 1.65
N PRO A 155 -11.43 -0.65 0.95
CA PRO A 155 -10.41 -0.90 -0.07
C PRO A 155 -9.17 -1.61 0.49
N MET A 156 -8.72 -1.23 1.68
CA MET A 156 -7.58 -1.88 2.35
C MET A 156 -7.91 -3.33 2.72
N VAL A 157 -9.12 -3.61 3.23
CA VAL A 157 -9.58 -4.97 3.52
C VAL A 157 -9.60 -5.83 2.25
N GLU A 158 -10.19 -5.33 1.17
CA GLU A 158 -10.23 -6.04 -0.11
C GLU A 158 -8.83 -6.30 -0.68
N LEU A 159 -7.92 -5.32 -0.54
CA LEU A 159 -6.51 -5.44 -0.94
C LEU A 159 -5.80 -6.55 -0.18
N LEU A 160 -5.94 -6.57 1.15
CA LEU A 160 -5.31 -7.56 2.02
C LEU A 160 -5.85 -8.97 1.73
N LEU A 161 -7.16 -9.14 1.66
CA LEU A 161 -7.79 -10.44 1.38
C LEU A 161 -7.37 -11.03 0.02
N ARG A 162 -7.10 -10.18 -0.98
CA ARG A 162 -6.68 -10.58 -2.32
C ARG A 162 -5.16 -10.59 -2.50
N TYR A 163 -4.39 -10.23 -1.48
CA TYR A 163 -2.95 -10.15 -1.58
C TYR A 163 -2.34 -11.56 -1.73
N VAL A 164 -1.50 -11.71 -2.75
CA VAL A 164 -0.75 -12.93 -3.04
C VAL A 164 0.70 -12.52 -3.30
N PRO A 165 1.69 -13.01 -2.52
CA PRO A 165 3.07 -12.63 -2.74
C PRO A 165 3.60 -13.20 -4.06
N CYS A 166 4.38 -12.38 -4.79
CA CYS A 166 4.89 -12.74 -6.11
C CYS A 166 5.88 -13.92 -6.10
N ASN A 167 6.65 -14.10 -5.01
CA ASN A 167 7.86 -14.95 -5.02
C ASN A 167 7.64 -16.38 -4.52
N VAL A 168 6.43 -16.75 -4.09
CA VAL A 168 6.14 -18.06 -3.46
C VAL A 168 5.66 -19.11 -4.50
N SER A 169 5.70 -18.77 -5.79
CA SER A 169 5.05 -19.57 -6.84
C SER A 169 5.85 -20.79 -7.32
N GLU A 170 7.16 -20.92 -7.07
CA GLU A 170 7.96 -21.93 -7.82
C GLU A 170 8.64 -23.06 -7.03
N GLN A 171 8.79 -23.02 -5.70
CA GLN A 171 9.54 -24.07 -4.98
C GLN A 171 8.84 -24.77 -3.81
N LYS A 172 7.58 -24.44 -3.49
CA LYS A 172 6.82 -25.12 -2.42
C LYS A 172 5.43 -25.63 -2.84
N LYS A 173 5.25 -25.98 -4.13
CA LYS A 173 3.98 -26.50 -4.68
C LYS A 173 3.77 -28.01 -4.54
N GLN A 174 4.66 -28.72 -3.87
CA GLN A 174 4.44 -30.10 -3.44
C GLN A 174 4.71 -30.03 -1.94
N VAL A 175 3.71 -29.92 -1.07
CA VAL A 175 3.13 -31.09 -0.38
C VAL A 175 1.72 -30.82 0.21
N GLU A 176 1.16 -29.60 0.19
CA GLU A 176 -0.14 -29.36 0.84
C GLU A 176 -1.16 -28.66 -0.06
N GLY A 177 -2.39 -29.20 -0.06
CA GLY A 177 -3.48 -28.89 -0.98
C GLY A 177 -3.82 -27.41 -1.13
N GLY A 178 -4.42 -27.07 -2.27
CA GLY A 178 -4.63 -25.72 -2.83
C GLY A 178 -5.48 -24.71 -2.03
N TYR A 179 -5.54 -24.81 -0.70
CA TYR A 179 -6.32 -23.97 0.20
C TYR A 179 -5.54 -22.82 0.86
N ASN A 180 -4.22 -22.72 0.64
CA ASN A 180 -3.34 -21.75 1.32
C ASN A 180 -2.67 -20.74 0.38
N LYS A 181 -3.37 -20.30 -0.67
CA LYS A 181 -2.87 -19.21 -1.54
C LYS A 181 -2.96 -17.83 -0.88
N PHE A 182 -3.99 -17.61 -0.06
CA PHE A 182 -4.27 -16.33 0.57
C PHE A 182 -3.70 -16.30 1.99
N ILE A 183 -2.89 -15.28 2.27
CA ILE A 183 -2.21 -15.11 3.56
C ILE A 183 -3.14 -14.45 4.57
N PHE A 184 -3.87 -13.43 4.12
CA PHE A 184 -4.85 -12.75 4.95
C PHE A 184 -6.20 -13.42 4.78
N LYS A 185 -6.78 -13.88 5.90
CA LYS A 185 -8.07 -14.54 5.92
C LYS A 185 -8.99 -13.91 6.98
N PRO A 186 -10.31 -13.85 6.75
CA PRO A 186 -11.28 -13.33 7.72
C PRO A 186 -11.33 -14.06 9.07
N ASP A 187 -10.81 -15.28 9.14
CA ASP A 187 -10.76 -16.15 10.32
C ASP A 187 -9.40 -16.13 11.03
N ILE A 188 -8.46 -15.28 10.58
CA ILE A 188 -7.14 -15.17 11.21
C ILE A 188 -7.27 -14.75 12.67
N ILE A 189 -6.63 -15.51 13.56
CA ILE A 189 -6.75 -15.31 15.00
C ILE A 189 -5.83 -14.17 15.42
N GLY A 190 -6.42 -13.13 16.00
CA GLY A 190 -5.70 -12.02 16.61
C GLY A 190 -5.61 -12.13 18.14
N PRO A 191 -5.23 -11.04 18.81
CA PRO A 191 -5.21 -10.95 20.26
C PRO A 191 -6.56 -11.36 20.88
N ALA A 192 -6.52 -12.04 22.03
CA ALA A 192 -7.69 -12.58 22.73
C ALA A 192 -8.55 -13.57 21.91
N GLY A 193 -7.99 -14.15 20.84
CA GLY A 193 -8.73 -15.05 19.97
C GLY A 193 -9.64 -14.33 18.96
N LEU A 194 -9.64 -13.00 18.94
CA LEU A 194 -10.54 -12.23 18.10
C LEU A 194 -10.12 -12.29 16.64
N THR A 195 -11.03 -12.71 15.77
CA THR A 195 -10.84 -12.65 14.31
C THR A 195 -11.28 -11.29 13.75
N PRO A 196 -10.87 -10.91 12.52
CA PRO A 196 -11.37 -9.71 11.86
C PRO A 196 -12.91 -9.63 11.81
N LEU A 197 -13.60 -10.77 11.69
CA LEU A 197 -15.06 -10.82 11.74
C LEU A 197 -15.62 -10.42 13.11
N HIS A 198 -14.99 -10.82 14.21
CA HIS A 198 -15.39 -10.37 15.55
C HIS A 198 -15.23 -8.84 15.68
N VAL A 199 -14.11 -8.29 15.18
CA VAL A 199 -13.86 -6.85 15.18
C VAL A 199 -14.92 -6.11 14.36
N ALA A 200 -15.25 -6.60 13.15
CA ALA A 200 -16.32 -6.00 12.34
C ALA A 200 -17.68 -6.06 13.07
N ALA A 201 -18.06 -7.23 13.59
CA ALA A 201 -19.34 -7.43 14.29
C ALA A 201 -19.52 -6.50 15.50
N SER A 202 -18.43 -6.18 16.20
CA SER A 202 -18.44 -5.33 17.39
C SER A 202 -18.51 -3.82 17.10
N ILE A 203 -18.17 -3.38 15.89
CA ILE A 203 -18.06 -1.94 15.56
C ILE A 203 -19.25 -1.50 14.70
N ALA A 204 -19.98 -0.48 15.17
CA ALA A 204 -21.08 0.12 14.42
C ALA A 204 -20.62 0.81 13.12
N GLY A 205 -21.44 0.76 12.08
CA GLY A 205 -21.16 1.36 10.76
C GLY A 205 -20.10 0.63 9.93
N SER A 206 -19.87 -0.67 10.16
CA SER A 206 -18.91 -1.50 9.44
C SER A 206 -19.55 -2.44 8.40
N GLU A 207 -20.79 -2.18 7.97
CA GLU A 207 -21.55 -3.02 7.03
C GLU A 207 -20.76 -3.32 5.75
N ASN A 208 -20.13 -2.28 5.20
CA ASN A 208 -19.36 -2.34 3.97
C ASN A 208 -18.09 -3.20 4.10
N VAL A 209 -17.47 -3.20 5.28
CA VAL A 209 -16.29 -4.02 5.60
C VAL A 209 -16.69 -5.44 5.92
N LEU A 210 -17.78 -5.65 6.67
CA LEU A 210 -18.34 -6.97 6.91
C LEU A 210 -18.67 -7.67 5.59
N GLU A 211 -19.29 -6.95 4.66
CA GLU A 211 -19.55 -7.47 3.31
C GLU A 211 -18.26 -7.91 2.60
N ALA A 212 -17.19 -7.10 2.66
CA ALA A 212 -15.91 -7.46 2.06
C ALA A 212 -15.25 -8.68 2.74
N LEU A 213 -15.41 -8.84 4.05
CA LEU A 213 -14.87 -9.98 4.80
C LEU A 213 -15.62 -11.30 4.52
N ILE A 214 -16.92 -11.26 4.23
CA ILE A 214 -17.70 -12.46 3.90
C ILE A 214 -17.64 -12.82 2.41
N ASP A 215 -17.37 -11.84 1.54
CA ASP A 215 -17.09 -12.02 0.11
C ASP A 215 -15.59 -12.32 -0.16
N ASP A 216 -14.90 -12.94 0.80
CA ASP A 216 -13.47 -13.23 0.69
C ASP A 216 -13.17 -14.28 -0.40
N PRO A 217 -12.02 -14.20 -1.08
CA PRO A 217 -11.69 -15.11 -2.17
C PRO A 217 -11.46 -16.55 -1.71
N GLY A 218 -11.21 -16.79 -0.41
CA GLY A 218 -11.10 -18.11 0.19
C GLY A 218 -12.45 -18.73 0.57
N SER A 219 -13.55 -17.98 0.51
CA SER A 219 -14.88 -18.40 0.96
C SER A 219 -14.92 -18.88 2.42
N VAL A 220 -13.98 -18.45 3.27
CA VAL A 220 -13.92 -18.87 4.68
C VAL A 220 -14.76 -17.97 5.59
N GLY A 221 -15.01 -16.72 5.19
CA GLY A 221 -15.67 -15.72 6.01
C GLY A 221 -17.10 -16.10 6.42
N ILE A 222 -17.88 -16.67 5.48
CA ILE A 222 -19.24 -17.12 5.76
C ILE A 222 -19.27 -18.26 6.79
N GLY A 223 -18.34 -19.22 6.68
CA GLY A 223 -18.23 -20.32 7.64
C GLY A 223 -17.82 -19.80 9.01
N ALA A 224 -16.76 -18.99 9.04
CA ALA A 224 -16.20 -18.39 10.23
C ALA A 224 -17.19 -17.51 11.00
N TRP A 225 -18.18 -16.89 10.34
CA TRP A 225 -19.21 -16.08 10.99
C TRP A 225 -19.95 -16.80 12.12
N LYS A 226 -20.20 -18.11 11.96
CA LYS A 226 -20.91 -18.95 12.96
C LYS A 226 -20.00 -19.90 13.71
N SER A 227 -18.82 -20.21 13.17
CA SER A 227 -17.94 -21.25 13.72
C SER A 227 -16.71 -20.70 14.46
N ALA A 228 -16.20 -19.53 14.08
CA ALA A 228 -15.04 -18.95 14.74
C ALA A 228 -15.42 -18.55 16.17
N ARG A 229 -14.57 -18.89 17.13
CA ARG A 229 -14.77 -18.57 18.55
C ARG A 229 -13.56 -17.81 19.06
N ASP A 230 -13.83 -16.76 19.83
CA ASP A 230 -12.80 -16.06 20.59
C ASP A 230 -12.38 -16.86 21.84
N SER A 231 -11.51 -16.26 22.67
CA SER A 231 -11.09 -16.86 23.95
C SER A 231 -12.22 -17.04 24.97
N THR A 232 -13.35 -16.34 24.81
CA THR A 232 -14.54 -16.48 25.66
C THR A 232 -15.56 -17.49 25.14
N GLY A 233 -15.33 -18.02 23.93
CA GLY A 233 -16.21 -18.97 23.26
C GLY A 233 -17.32 -18.32 22.43
N LEU A 234 -17.36 -16.98 22.35
CA LEU A 234 -18.34 -16.21 21.58
C LEU A 234 -17.95 -16.16 20.11
N THR A 235 -18.97 -16.15 19.24
CA THR A 235 -18.81 -16.06 17.79
C THR A 235 -19.01 -14.63 17.27
N PRO A 236 -18.58 -14.29 16.03
CA PRO A 236 -18.88 -12.99 15.43
C PRO A 236 -20.37 -12.69 15.40
N GLN A 237 -21.20 -13.71 15.15
CA GLN A 237 -22.66 -13.60 15.22
C GLN A 237 -23.13 -13.16 16.62
N ASP A 238 -22.60 -13.78 17.68
CA ASP A 238 -22.96 -13.45 19.06
C ASP A 238 -22.60 -12.00 19.38
N TYR A 239 -21.42 -11.53 18.94
CA TYR A 239 -21.02 -10.13 19.08
C TYR A 239 -21.99 -9.17 18.41
N ALA A 240 -22.39 -9.43 17.15
CA ALA A 240 -23.35 -8.59 16.44
C ALA A 240 -24.72 -8.57 17.15
N SER A 241 -25.17 -9.73 17.65
CA SER A 241 -26.44 -9.83 18.40
C SER A 241 -26.38 -9.08 19.74
N LEU A 242 -25.30 -9.23 20.51
CA LEU A 242 -25.10 -8.53 21.78
C LEU A 242 -25.04 -7.01 21.62
N GLN A 243 -24.47 -6.52 20.51
CA GLN A 243 -24.42 -5.10 20.18
C GLN A 243 -25.70 -4.57 19.52
N GLY A 244 -26.67 -5.43 19.21
CA GLY A 244 -27.91 -5.04 18.52
C GLY A 244 -27.73 -4.70 17.03
N HIS A 245 -26.65 -5.14 16.40
CA HIS A 245 -26.36 -4.94 14.98
C HIS A 245 -27.13 -5.94 14.09
N TYR A 246 -28.47 -5.95 14.17
CA TYR A 246 -29.31 -6.90 13.42
C TYR A 246 -29.16 -6.79 11.89
N SER A 247 -28.84 -5.59 11.38
CA SER A 247 -28.53 -5.39 9.95
C SER A 247 -27.40 -6.30 9.47
N TYR A 248 -26.44 -6.64 10.34
CA TYR A 248 -25.26 -7.44 9.98
C TYR A 248 -25.67 -8.90 9.81
N LEU A 249 -26.57 -9.39 10.66
CA LEU A 249 -27.18 -10.71 10.53
C LEU A 249 -27.90 -10.86 9.20
N HIS A 250 -28.65 -9.83 8.78
CA HIS A 250 -29.36 -9.83 7.50
C HIS A 250 -28.40 -9.84 6.31
N ILE A 251 -27.30 -9.07 6.36
CA ILE A 251 -26.27 -9.08 5.30
C ILE A 251 -25.70 -10.49 5.13
N VAL A 252 -25.27 -11.11 6.23
CA VAL A 252 -24.65 -12.45 6.17
C VAL A 252 -25.66 -13.52 5.74
N GLN A 253 -26.88 -13.49 6.27
CA GLN A 253 -27.91 -14.45 5.88
C GLN A 253 -28.30 -14.29 4.40
N GLY A 254 -28.38 -13.06 3.89
CA GLY A 254 -28.62 -12.79 2.48
C GLY A 254 -27.54 -13.39 1.58
N LYS A 255 -26.26 -13.30 1.98
CA LYS A 255 -25.15 -13.90 1.24
C LYS A 255 -25.16 -15.43 1.29
N ILE A 256 -25.50 -16.03 2.44
CA ILE A 256 -25.66 -17.48 2.58
C ILE A 256 -26.72 -18.00 1.60
N ASN A 257 -27.89 -17.36 1.58
CA ASN A 257 -29.00 -17.76 0.71
C ASN A 257 -28.59 -17.67 -0.77
N LYS A 258 -27.97 -16.55 -1.19
CA LYS A 258 -27.52 -16.37 -2.57
C LYS A 258 -26.46 -17.40 -2.99
N LYS A 259 -25.55 -17.78 -2.09
CA LYS A 259 -24.54 -18.81 -2.38
C LYS A 259 -25.19 -20.18 -2.59
N SER A 260 -26.21 -20.51 -1.79
CA SER A 260 -26.96 -21.76 -1.94
C SER A 260 -27.75 -21.85 -3.24
N GLU A 261 -28.25 -20.73 -3.77
CA GLU A 261 -28.95 -20.69 -5.08
C GLU A 261 -28.01 -21.03 -6.24
N HIS A 262 -26.73 -20.62 -6.16
CA HIS A 262 -25.72 -20.96 -7.17
C HIS A 262 -25.16 -22.39 -7.02
N GLU A 263 -25.39 -23.05 -5.88
CA GLU A 263 -24.95 -24.43 -5.61
C GLU A 263 -26.00 -25.48 -6.04
N HIS A 264 -27.24 -25.08 -6.33
CA HIS A 264 -28.22 -25.95 -6.98
C HIS A 264 -27.88 -26.10 -8.46
N VAL A 265 -27.01 -27.07 -8.76
CA VAL A 265 -26.77 -27.56 -10.13
C VAL A 265 -28.10 -28.07 -10.68
N VAL A 266 -28.64 -27.36 -11.69
CA VAL A 266 -29.73 -27.89 -12.52
C VAL A 266 -29.18 -29.09 -13.28
N LEU A 267 -29.48 -30.29 -12.80
CA LEU A 267 -29.37 -31.51 -13.60
C LEU A 267 -30.46 -31.47 -14.65
N ASP A 268 -30.09 -31.09 -15.87
CA ASP A 268 -30.97 -31.18 -17.02
C ASP A 268 -31.18 -32.68 -17.32
N ILE A 269 -32.31 -33.23 -16.90
CA ILE A 269 -32.73 -34.60 -17.26
C ILE A 269 -33.32 -34.48 -18.67
N PRO A 270 -32.69 -35.04 -19.73
CA PRO A 270 -33.23 -34.92 -21.07
C PRO A 270 -34.52 -35.72 -21.18
N GLY A 271 -35.64 -35.01 -21.29
CA GLY A 271 -36.95 -35.59 -21.54
C GLY A 271 -37.04 -36.18 -22.94
N THR A 272 -37.22 -37.49 -23.02
CA THR A 272 -37.62 -38.19 -24.24
C THR A 272 -39.01 -37.73 -24.68
N LEU A 273 -39.04 -36.96 -25.77
CA LEU A 273 -40.20 -36.73 -26.62
C LEU A 273 -40.74 -38.08 -27.12
N LEU A 274 -42.01 -38.37 -26.83
CA LEU A 274 -42.82 -39.21 -27.72
C LEU A 274 -44.09 -38.45 -28.12
N GLU A 275 -44.09 -38.15 -29.41
CA GLU A 275 -45.17 -37.68 -30.27
C GLU A 275 -46.46 -38.53 -30.11
N TYR A 276 -47.61 -37.87 -29.97
CA TYR A 276 -48.82 -38.36 -30.63
C TYR A 276 -49.73 -37.21 -31.05
N ASN A 277 -50.00 -37.21 -32.35
CA ASN A 277 -50.79 -36.27 -33.13
C ASN A 277 -52.27 -36.24 -32.71
N LEU A 278 -52.91 -35.08 -32.79
CA LEU A 278 -54.22 -34.90 -33.45
C LEU A 278 -54.42 -33.43 -33.88
N LYS A 279 -54.37 -33.18 -35.19
CA LYS A 279 -54.86 -31.96 -35.87
C LYS A 279 -56.39 -31.98 -35.92
N LEU A 280 -57.07 -30.87 -35.60
CA LEU A 280 -58.33 -30.51 -36.28
C LEU A 280 -58.67 -29.00 -36.24
N LYS A 281 -58.46 -28.39 -37.41
CA LYS A 281 -59.17 -27.31 -38.14
C LYS A 281 -59.90 -26.14 -37.42
N LEU A 282 -59.54 -24.94 -37.93
CA LEU A 282 -60.30 -23.68 -38.11
C LEU A 282 -61.84 -23.75 -37.98
N SER A 283 -62.46 -22.78 -37.30
CA SER A 283 -63.01 -21.56 -37.93
C SER A 283 -63.51 -20.50 -36.92
N ASP A 284 -63.58 -19.26 -37.42
CA ASP A 284 -64.41 -18.12 -37.02
C ASP A 284 -63.97 -17.16 -35.89
N ASN A 285 -63.85 -15.90 -36.33
CA ASN A 285 -63.39 -14.68 -35.69
C ASN A 285 -64.61 -13.70 -35.62
N PRO A 286 -64.47 -12.42 -35.22
CA PRO A 286 -64.42 -11.86 -33.86
C PRO A 286 -65.43 -10.73 -33.61
N LYS A 287 -65.59 -10.29 -32.35
CA LYS A 287 -65.80 -8.88 -31.90
C LYS A 287 -65.39 -8.83 -30.41
N SER A 288 -64.64 -7.87 -29.87
CA SER A 288 -64.10 -6.58 -30.31
C SER A 288 -62.99 -6.19 -29.30
N ALA A 289 -61.80 -5.79 -29.75
CA ALA A 289 -61.35 -4.38 -29.82
C ALA A 289 -60.85 -3.83 -28.46
N ILE A 290 -59.70 -3.17 -28.30
CA ILE A 290 -58.80 -2.45 -29.22
C ILE A 290 -57.50 -2.16 -28.41
N VAL A 291 -56.31 -2.59 -28.89
CA VAL A 291 -55.19 -1.75 -29.44
C VAL A 291 -54.20 -1.30 -28.33
N ALA A 292 -52.88 -1.27 -28.47
CA ALA A 292 -51.91 -1.37 -29.57
C ALA A 292 -50.63 -2.00 -28.98
N SER A 293 -50.02 -3.04 -29.55
CA SER A 293 -49.00 -2.98 -30.62
C SER A 293 -47.88 -1.95 -30.38
N LEU A 294 -46.66 -2.43 -30.15
CA LEU A 294 -45.52 -2.24 -31.05
C LEU A 294 -44.30 -3.03 -30.54
N GLN A 295 -43.87 -4.00 -31.36
CA GLN A 295 -42.47 -4.44 -31.47
C GLN A 295 -41.69 -3.23 -32.03
N THR A 296 -40.41 -2.97 -31.71
CA THR A 296 -39.16 -3.64 -32.11
C THR A 296 -38.08 -2.71 -31.49
N GLU A 297 -36.91 -3.11 -31.02
CA GLU A 297 -35.72 -3.33 -31.84
C GLU A 297 -34.49 -3.57 -30.93
N LYS A 298 -33.57 -4.33 -31.50
CA LYS A 298 -32.24 -4.69 -31.02
C LYS A 298 -31.30 -3.48 -31.13
N ILE A 299 -30.67 -3.01 -30.05
CA ILE A 299 -29.55 -2.07 -30.12
C ILE A 299 -28.44 -2.45 -29.14
N GLU A 300 -27.23 -2.35 -29.68
CA GLU A 300 -25.91 -2.74 -29.20
C GLU A 300 -25.43 -2.05 -27.91
N MET A 301 -24.46 -2.71 -27.28
CA MET A 301 -23.61 -2.22 -26.19
C MET A 301 -22.99 -0.86 -26.50
N LYS A 302 -23.28 0.13 -25.67
CA LYS A 302 -22.39 1.29 -25.47
C LYS A 302 -22.36 1.65 -23.98
N GLY A 303 -21.13 1.77 -23.47
CA GLY A 303 -20.83 1.96 -22.05
C GLY A 303 -21.55 3.16 -21.45
N MET A 304 -22.33 2.91 -20.41
CA MET A 304 -22.98 3.95 -19.64
C MET A 304 -22.04 4.37 -18.51
N GLN A 305 -21.33 5.45 -18.80
CA GLN A 305 -20.54 6.25 -17.90
C GLN A 305 -21.44 6.74 -16.75
N GLN A 306 -21.32 6.13 -15.57
CA GLN A 306 -22.02 6.59 -14.37
C GLN A 306 -21.17 7.66 -13.68
N CYS A 307 -21.57 8.91 -13.90
CA CYS A 307 -21.02 10.10 -13.26
C CYS A 307 -21.24 10.07 -11.74
N CYS A 308 -20.15 10.12 -10.98
CA CYS A 308 -20.15 10.24 -9.52
C CYS A 308 -20.48 11.69 -9.10
N LYS A 309 -21.36 11.85 -8.10
CA LYS A 309 -21.74 13.16 -7.53
C LYS A 309 -20.66 13.78 -6.62
N ALA A 310 -19.52 13.12 -6.41
CA ALA A 310 -18.33 13.71 -5.79
C ALA A 310 -17.44 14.49 -6.78
N CYS A 311 -17.69 14.37 -8.09
CA CYS A 311 -16.88 15.03 -9.14
C CYS A 311 -17.27 16.50 -9.40
N LYS A 312 -18.06 17.14 -8.53
CA LYS A 312 -18.50 18.54 -8.68
C LYS A 312 -17.97 19.50 -7.61
N GLN A 313 -17.12 19.07 -6.69
CA GLN A 313 -16.40 19.97 -5.79
C GLN A 313 -14.90 19.92 -6.10
N LYS A 314 -14.37 21.06 -6.53
CA LYS A 314 -12.99 21.36 -6.96
C LYS A 314 -12.62 21.05 -8.42
N LEU A 315 -13.35 21.67 -9.36
CA LEU A 315 -12.72 22.29 -10.54
C LEU A 315 -12.26 23.71 -10.15
N ALA A 316 -11.21 23.76 -9.33
CA ALA A 316 -10.44 24.98 -9.05
C ALA A 316 -9.03 24.57 -8.60
N TYR A 317 -8.36 23.76 -9.43
CA TYR A 317 -6.91 23.73 -9.44
C TYR A 317 -6.50 23.77 -10.92
N GLY A 318 -6.65 24.97 -11.47
CA GLY A 318 -6.02 25.32 -12.73
C GLY A 318 -4.52 25.27 -12.55
N ASN A 319 -3.90 24.28 -13.17
CA ASN A 319 -2.62 24.39 -13.86
C ASN A 319 -1.57 25.34 -13.27
N HIS A 320 -0.79 24.86 -12.30
CA HIS A 320 0.58 25.31 -12.08
C HIS A 320 1.52 24.12 -11.92
N ARG A 321 1.67 23.35 -13.02
CA ARG A 321 2.92 22.62 -13.26
C ARG A 321 3.98 23.62 -13.73
N THR A 322 4.53 24.39 -12.80
CA THR A 322 5.75 25.16 -13.03
C THR A 322 6.64 25.07 -11.81
N THR A 323 7.75 24.35 -11.99
CA THR A 323 9.06 24.60 -11.37
C THR A 323 9.22 24.39 -9.86
N LEU A 324 9.31 23.13 -9.42
CA LEU A 324 10.09 22.75 -8.23
C LEU A 324 11.39 21.99 -8.55
N VAL A 325 11.70 21.78 -9.83
CA VAL A 325 13.00 21.23 -10.27
C VAL A 325 14.13 22.29 -10.23
N TYR A 326 13.81 23.57 -10.04
CA TYR A 326 14.78 24.66 -10.15
C TYR A 326 15.54 24.99 -8.84
N ARG A 327 15.08 24.52 -7.67
CA ARG A 327 15.69 24.93 -6.38
C ARG A 327 17.02 24.24 -6.03
N PRO A 328 17.25 22.93 -6.30
CA PRO A 328 18.57 22.34 -6.07
C PRO A 328 19.62 22.82 -7.09
N ALA A 329 19.18 23.12 -8.32
CA ALA A 329 20.05 23.60 -9.39
C ALA A 329 20.50 25.06 -9.18
N MET A 330 19.63 25.91 -8.61
CA MET A 330 19.96 27.32 -8.32
C MET A 330 21.04 27.46 -7.25
N LEU A 331 21.01 26.66 -6.18
CA LEU A 331 22.05 26.70 -5.14
C LEU A 331 23.40 26.20 -5.67
N SER A 332 23.39 25.20 -6.54
CA SER A 332 24.58 24.72 -7.23
C SER A 332 25.16 25.77 -8.18
N MET A 333 24.32 26.46 -8.99
CA MET A 333 24.80 27.53 -9.87
C MET A 333 25.32 28.75 -9.10
N VAL A 334 24.71 29.12 -7.98
CA VAL A 334 25.18 30.22 -7.14
C VAL A 334 26.51 29.87 -6.46
N ALA A 335 26.68 28.64 -5.97
CA ALA A 335 27.94 28.17 -5.41
C ALA A 335 29.05 28.15 -6.48
N ILE A 336 28.76 27.64 -7.68
CA ILE A 336 29.70 27.63 -8.81
C ILE A 336 30.06 29.07 -9.22
N ALA A 337 29.08 29.98 -9.29
CA ALA A 337 29.34 31.39 -9.59
C ALA A 337 30.20 32.07 -8.53
N ALA A 338 29.94 31.82 -7.24
CA ALA A 338 30.75 32.34 -6.14
C ALA A 338 32.19 31.80 -6.21
N VAL A 339 32.38 30.49 -6.44
CA VAL A 339 33.71 29.88 -6.63
C VAL A 339 34.41 30.49 -7.84
N CYS A 340 33.72 30.65 -8.97
CA CYS A 340 34.29 31.28 -10.17
C CYS A 340 34.69 32.74 -9.95
N VAL A 341 33.88 33.53 -9.22
CA VAL A 341 34.23 34.91 -8.86
C VAL A 341 35.42 34.93 -7.92
N CYS A 342 35.48 34.06 -6.91
CA CYS A 342 36.61 33.94 -5.99
C CYS A 342 37.90 33.56 -6.73
N VAL A 343 37.84 32.58 -7.65
CA VAL A 343 38.98 32.18 -8.48
C VAL A 343 39.40 33.32 -9.40
N ALA A 344 38.46 34.01 -10.05
CA ALA A 344 38.77 35.17 -10.88
C ALA A 344 39.40 36.32 -10.08
N LEU A 345 38.94 36.57 -8.84
CA LEU A 345 39.54 37.57 -7.96
C LEU A 345 40.95 37.17 -7.53
N LEU A 346 41.19 35.90 -7.19
CA LEU A 346 42.52 35.36 -6.87
C LEU A 346 43.50 35.48 -8.05
N PHE A 347 43.03 35.35 -9.30
CA PHE A 347 43.86 35.56 -10.50
C PHE A 347 43.99 37.03 -10.91
N LYS A 348 43.09 37.92 -10.47
CA LYS A 348 43.13 39.36 -10.78
C LYS A 348 44.01 40.14 -9.80
N SER A 349 44.10 39.67 -8.56
CA SER A 349 45.19 40.03 -7.65
C SER A 349 46.40 39.18 -8.03
N GLN A 350 47.32 39.68 -8.84
CA GLN A 350 48.63 39.05 -8.96
C GLN A 350 49.24 38.94 -7.56
N PRO A 351 49.45 37.74 -6.98
CA PRO A 351 50.40 37.67 -5.90
C PRO A 351 51.75 37.94 -6.56
N GLU A 352 52.40 39.05 -6.22
CA GLU A 352 53.83 39.22 -6.49
C GLU A 352 54.57 38.16 -5.68
N VAL A 353 54.64 36.95 -6.24
CA VAL A 353 55.52 35.91 -5.76
C VAL A 353 56.90 36.29 -6.26
N PHE A 354 57.74 36.81 -5.36
CA PHE A 354 59.17 36.91 -5.60
C PHE A 354 59.69 35.51 -5.99
N HIS A 355 59.91 35.30 -7.29
CA HIS A 355 60.49 34.07 -7.82
C HIS A 355 61.93 33.93 -7.31
N VAL A 356 62.15 33.06 -6.32
CA VAL A 356 63.50 32.58 -5.97
C VAL A 356 63.87 31.29 -6.72
N PHE A 357 62.95 30.66 -7.45
CA PHE A 357 63.28 29.47 -8.24
C PHE A 357 62.71 29.56 -9.66
N GLN A 358 63.62 29.33 -10.61
CA GLN A 358 63.38 29.28 -12.05
C GLN A 358 62.39 28.13 -12.36
N PRO A 359 61.38 28.33 -13.22
CA PRO A 359 60.38 27.31 -13.49
C PRO A 359 61.02 26.07 -14.13
N PHE A 360 60.74 24.91 -13.55
CA PHE A 360 61.15 23.60 -14.04
C PHE A 360 60.61 23.38 -15.46
N ARG A 361 61.51 23.13 -16.43
CA ARG A 361 61.17 22.85 -17.83
C ARG A 361 61.31 21.37 -18.11
N TRP A 362 60.21 20.73 -18.51
CA TRP A 362 60.17 19.33 -18.93
C TRP A 362 61.15 18.97 -20.06
N GLU A 363 61.60 19.97 -20.82
CA GLU A 363 62.53 19.86 -21.94
C GLU A 363 63.98 19.48 -21.53
N THR A 364 64.34 19.59 -20.24
CA THR A 364 65.69 19.24 -19.75
C THR A 364 65.80 17.82 -19.19
N LEU A 365 64.72 17.03 -19.23
CA LEU A 365 64.71 15.66 -18.74
C LEU A 365 65.42 14.73 -19.74
N LYS A 366 66.72 14.47 -19.56
CA LYS A 366 67.45 13.46 -20.33
C LYS A 366 66.98 12.07 -19.89
N PHE A 367 66.52 11.25 -20.84
CA PHE A 367 66.18 9.85 -20.62
C PHE A 367 67.39 9.10 -20.03
N GLY A 368 67.15 8.33 -18.96
CA GLY A 368 68.19 7.54 -18.28
C GLY A 368 68.67 6.35 -19.11
N SER A 369 69.89 5.90 -18.83
CA SER A 369 70.55 4.74 -19.45
C SER A 369 69.71 3.47 -19.30
N ILE A 370 69.74 2.65 -20.36
CA ILE A 370 69.32 1.24 -20.37
C ILE A 370 70.09 0.45 -19.32
#